data_AF-A0A2S0PB45-F1
#
_entry.id   AF-A0A2S0PB45-F1
#
_cell.length_a   1.000
_cell.length_b   1.000
_cell.length_c   1.000
_cell.angle_alpha   90.00
_cell.angle_beta   90.00
_cell.angle_gamma   90.00
#
_symmetry.space_group_name_H-M   'P 1'
#
loop_
_entity.id
_entity.type
_entity.pdbx_description
1 polymer ?
#
loop_
_entity_poly.entity_id
_entity_poly.type
_entity_poly.pdbx_seq_one_letter_code
_entity_poly.pdbx_strand_id
1 'polypeptide(L)'
;MKIAELAFEDDAPLLASSPLWQRDLSGVSSLDLTLFLRLHNDRLLAAKAEVQHLITLTWTTMLQGRCKPPEMIYFDIPKERMSIEDLRAWTMQLPTPARRKAMLFGLEMNMPAGAVVDLTWAELKRLDLTPFAHTLLLCHSRHSRLPYVFWETSPAGNVVSPLIALADDVWSATDGIGYDRLLKLYRNMVPIDSELDLADFKQQMGEVLAARQN
;
A
#
# COMPACT_ATOMS: atom_id res chain seq x y z
N MET A 1 0.85 -27.41 23.36
CA MET A 1 -0.25 -26.45 23.57
C MET A 1 -0.64 -26.00 22.18
N LYS A 2 -1.88 -26.29 21.82
CA LYS A 2 -2.40 -26.01 20.49
C LYS A 2 -2.81 -24.55 20.37
N ILE A 3 -2.84 -24.04 19.15
CA ILE A 3 -3.34 -22.68 18.89
C ILE A 3 -4.79 -22.53 19.35
N ALA A 4 -5.64 -23.52 19.06
CA ALA A 4 -7.04 -23.53 19.49
C ALA A 4 -7.24 -23.40 21.02
N GLU A 5 -6.26 -23.79 21.84
CA GLU A 5 -6.32 -23.71 23.31
C GLU A 5 -6.15 -22.28 23.84
N LEU A 6 -5.77 -21.33 22.98
CA LEU A 6 -5.67 -19.91 23.31
C LEU A 6 -7.04 -19.18 23.31
N ALA A 7 -8.12 -19.85 22.87
CA ALA A 7 -9.51 -19.39 22.98
C ALA A 7 -9.79 -17.97 22.41
N PHE A 8 -9.37 -17.72 21.16
CA PHE A 8 -9.55 -16.44 20.45
C PHE A 8 -10.22 -16.61 19.07
N GLU A 9 -11.07 -17.64 18.93
CA GLU A 9 -11.70 -18.01 17.65
C GLU A 9 -12.56 -16.89 17.06
N ASP A 10 -13.31 -16.18 17.91
CA ASP A 10 -14.18 -15.07 17.49
C ASP A 10 -13.39 -13.85 16.97
N ASP A 11 -12.15 -13.68 17.45
CA ASP A 11 -11.25 -12.58 17.07
C ASP A 11 -10.30 -12.96 15.92
N ALA A 12 -10.24 -14.24 15.53
CA ALA A 12 -9.37 -14.73 14.46
C ALA A 12 -10.00 -15.82 13.57
N PRO A 13 -11.07 -15.47 12.82
CA PRO A 13 -11.80 -16.42 11.99
C PRO A 13 -10.95 -17.02 10.84
N LEU A 14 -9.98 -16.28 10.28
CA LEU A 14 -9.13 -16.81 9.21
C LEU A 14 -8.17 -17.87 9.74
N LEU A 15 -7.55 -17.65 10.91
CA LEU A 15 -6.73 -18.63 11.60
C LEU A 15 -7.55 -19.83 12.06
N ALA A 16 -8.77 -19.62 12.57
CA ALA A 16 -9.66 -20.70 13.01
C ALA A 16 -10.05 -21.64 11.87
N SER A 17 -10.30 -21.08 10.68
CA SER A 17 -10.60 -21.86 9.46
C SER A 17 -9.36 -22.50 8.82
N SER A 18 -8.15 -22.14 9.27
CA SER A 18 -6.88 -22.59 8.71
C SER A 18 -6.41 -23.91 9.33
N PRO A 19 -5.67 -24.76 8.57
CA PRO A 19 -4.98 -25.94 9.11
C PRO A 19 -4.02 -25.61 10.27
N LEU A 20 -3.60 -24.35 10.40
CA LEU A 20 -2.75 -23.91 11.52
C LEU A 20 -3.47 -23.98 12.88
N TRP A 21 -4.80 -23.84 12.93
CA TRP A 21 -5.56 -23.79 14.18
C TRP A 21 -5.31 -24.99 15.12
N GLN A 22 -5.15 -26.16 14.51
CA GLN A 22 -5.00 -27.43 15.23
C GLN A 22 -3.54 -27.79 15.54
N ARG A 23 -2.58 -26.99 15.09
CA ARG A 23 -1.14 -27.26 15.30
C ARG A 23 -0.70 -26.81 16.69
N ASP A 24 0.31 -27.51 17.20
CA ASP A 24 1.03 -27.09 18.40
C ASP A 24 1.85 -25.83 18.11
N LEU A 25 1.87 -24.88 19.06
CA LEU A 25 2.63 -23.64 18.95
C LEU A 25 4.11 -23.86 18.66
N SER A 26 4.72 -24.89 19.26
CA SER A 26 6.12 -25.25 19.02
C SER A 26 6.41 -25.79 17.63
N GLY A 27 5.37 -26.23 16.90
CA GLY A 27 5.49 -26.78 15.56
C GLY A 27 5.14 -25.78 14.46
N VAL A 28 4.85 -24.52 14.79
CA VAL A 28 4.56 -23.47 13.80
C VAL A 28 5.84 -22.70 13.51
N SER A 29 6.27 -22.77 12.27
CA SER A 29 7.45 -22.07 11.76
C SER A 29 7.09 -20.71 11.15
N SER A 30 8.10 -19.85 10.96
CA SER A 30 7.96 -18.60 10.21
C SER A 30 7.46 -18.81 8.77
N LEU A 31 7.79 -19.96 8.18
CA LEU A 31 7.32 -20.34 6.83
C LEU A 31 5.82 -20.61 6.83
N ASP A 32 5.29 -21.29 7.85
CA ASP A 32 3.85 -21.58 7.97
C ASP A 32 3.03 -20.30 8.03
N LEU A 33 3.49 -19.31 8.80
CA LEU A 33 2.86 -17.98 8.88
C LEU A 33 2.95 -17.21 7.55
N THR A 34 4.08 -17.30 6.86
CA THR A 34 4.25 -16.70 5.53
C THR A 34 3.28 -17.30 4.50
N LEU A 35 3.13 -18.63 4.52
CA LEU A 35 2.20 -19.33 3.64
C LEU A 35 0.75 -18.98 3.97
N PHE A 36 0.40 -18.87 5.26
CA PHE A 36 -0.92 -18.43 5.68
C PHE A 36 -1.27 -17.03 5.14
N LEU A 37 -0.34 -16.08 5.26
CA LEU A 37 -0.52 -14.73 4.72
C LEU A 37 -0.68 -14.74 3.19
N ARG A 38 0.07 -15.58 2.47
CA ARG A 38 -0.06 -15.73 1.00
C ARG A 38 -1.38 -16.35 0.58
N LEU A 39 -1.89 -17.34 1.32
CA LEU A 39 -3.16 -18.00 1.01
C LEU A 39 -4.35 -17.05 1.20
N HIS A 40 -4.21 -16.04 2.07
CA HIS A 40 -5.22 -15.02 2.35
C HIS A 40 -4.83 -13.66 1.77
N ASN A 41 -4.20 -13.63 0.60
CA ASN A 41 -3.75 -12.38 -0.01
C ASN A 41 -4.92 -11.41 -0.31
N ASP A 42 -6.10 -11.95 -0.60
CA ASP A 42 -7.37 -11.20 -0.75
C ASP A 42 -7.80 -10.47 0.54
N ARG A 43 -7.39 -10.99 1.70
CA ARG A 43 -7.72 -10.47 3.04
C ARG A 43 -6.47 -10.26 3.89
N LEU A 44 -5.40 -9.80 3.26
CA LEU A 44 -4.07 -9.72 3.87
C LEU A 44 -4.04 -8.87 5.15
N LEU A 45 -4.81 -7.78 5.20
CA LEU A 45 -4.90 -6.91 6.39
C LEU A 45 -5.46 -7.66 7.60
N ALA A 46 -6.58 -8.36 7.42
CA ALA A 46 -7.18 -9.17 8.47
C ALA A 46 -6.25 -10.32 8.88
N ALA A 47 -5.68 -11.04 7.90
CA ALA A 47 -4.75 -12.13 8.16
C ALA A 47 -3.51 -11.68 8.96
N LYS A 48 -2.96 -10.50 8.66
CA LYS A 48 -1.85 -9.92 9.45
C LYS A 48 -2.26 -9.58 10.87
N ALA A 49 -3.45 -8.98 11.06
CA ALA A 49 -3.97 -8.66 12.38
C ALA A 49 -4.14 -9.92 13.24
N GLU A 50 -4.66 -10.99 12.66
CA GLU A 50 -4.82 -12.28 13.34
C GLU A 50 -3.48 -12.94 13.70
N VAL A 51 -2.49 -12.93 12.79
CA VAL A 51 -1.13 -13.41 13.08
C VAL A 51 -0.48 -12.59 14.19
N GLN A 52 -0.65 -11.26 14.18
CA GLN A 52 -0.14 -10.40 15.24
C GLN A 52 -0.79 -10.73 16.59
N HIS A 53 -2.10 -10.99 16.59
CA HIS A 53 -2.84 -11.38 17.78
C HIS A 53 -2.35 -12.72 18.32
N LEU A 54 -2.18 -13.73 17.46
CA LEU A 54 -1.61 -15.03 17.81
C LEU A 54 -0.21 -14.91 18.43
N ILE A 55 0.69 -14.12 17.84
CA ILE A 55 2.03 -13.89 18.38
C ILE A 55 1.93 -13.24 19.77
N THR A 56 1.06 -12.26 19.94
CA THR A 56 0.85 -11.57 21.22
C THR A 56 0.33 -12.52 22.30
N LEU A 57 -0.67 -13.35 21.99
CA LEU A 57 -1.19 -14.35 22.92
C LEU A 57 -0.12 -15.40 23.29
N THR A 58 0.69 -15.81 22.31
CA THR A 58 1.79 -16.74 22.55
C THR A 58 2.84 -16.15 23.48
N TRP A 59 3.18 -14.86 23.31
CA TRP A 59 4.03 -14.12 24.23
C TRP A 59 3.47 -14.10 25.65
N THR A 60 2.18 -13.77 25.82
CA THR A 60 1.56 -13.77 27.16
C THR A 60 1.57 -15.16 27.81
N THR A 61 1.35 -16.20 27.02
CA THR A 61 1.29 -17.58 27.52
C THR A 61 2.68 -18.12 27.87
N MET A 62 3.71 -17.69 27.15
CA MET A 62 5.11 -17.94 27.47
C MET A 62 5.50 -17.27 28.79
N LEU A 63 5.11 -16.00 28.99
CA LEU A 63 5.36 -15.27 30.24
C LEU A 63 4.67 -15.92 31.45
N GLN A 64 3.53 -16.59 31.23
CA GLN A 64 2.83 -17.38 32.25
C GLN A 64 3.45 -18.77 32.50
N GLY A 65 4.54 -19.13 31.79
CA GLY A 65 5.23 -20.41 31.95
C GLY A 65 4.47 -21.62 31.39
N ARG A 66 3.43 -21.41 30.60
CA ARG A 66 2.57 -22.49 30.06
C ARG A 66 3.12 -23.11 28.77
N CYS A 67 4.03 -22.43 28.08
CA CYS A 67 4.68 -22.94 26.87
C CYS A 67 6.17 -22.55 26.80
N LYS A 68 6.95 -23.37 26.08
CA LYS A 68 8.32 -23.04 25.69
C LYS A 68 8.31 -21.99 24.58
N PRO A 69 9.35 -21.14 24.44
CA PRO A 69 9.43 -20.14 23.37
C PRO A 69 9.39 -20.83 21.99
N PRO A 70 8.32 -20.62 21.20
CA PRO A 70 8.24 -21.17 19.85
C PRO A 70 8.91 -20.22 18.85
N GLU A 71 9.37 -20.73 17.70
CA GLU A 71 10.07 -19.94 16.68
C GLU A 71 9.23 -18.77 16.15
N MET A 72 7.92 -18.97 16.02
CA MET A 72 6.96 -17.96 15.55
C MET A 72 6.98 -16.63 16.33
N ILE A 73 7.52 -16.57 17.55
CA ILE A 73 7.61 -15.30 18.31
C ILE A 73 8.58 -14.29 17.67
N TYR A 74 9.50 -14.80 16.85
CA TYR A 74 10.46 -13.99 16.10
C TYR A 74 9.97 -13.69 14.68
N PHE A 75 8.74 -14.07 14.34
CA PHE A 75 8.18 -13.78 13.04
C PHE A 75 7.88 -12.29 12.90
N ASP A 76 8.63 -11.65 12.02
CA ASP A 76 8.34 -10.28 11.60
C ASP A 76 7.25 -10.31 10.54
N ILE A 77 6.12 -9.67 10.85
CA ILE A 77 5.06 -9.49 9.88
C ILE A 77 5.61 -8.68 8.70
N PRO A 78 5.52 -9.19 7.45
CA PRO A 78 5.98 -8.46 6.29
C PRO A 78 5.33 -7.08 6.25
N LYS A 79 6.15 -6.03 6.29
CA LYS A 79 5.68 -4.65 6.10
C LYS A 79 4.87 -4.60 4.80
N GLU A 80 3.72 -3.95 4.83
CA GLU A 80 2.98 -3.71 3.59
C GLU A 80 3.88 -2.90 2.66
N ARG A 81 4.05 -3.43 1.46
CA ARG A 81 4.79 -2.80 0.38
C ARG A 81 3.81 -2.64 -0.76
N MET A 82 3.82 -1.45 -1.34
CA MET A 82 3.18 -1.16 -2.61
C MET A 82 4.29 -1.20 -3.67
N SER A 83 3.99 -1.78 -4.82
CA SER A 83 4.84 -1.71 -6.00
C SER A 83 4.50 -0.48 -6.84
N ILE A 84 5.37 -0.13 -7.78
CA ILE A 84 5.06 0.94 -8.74
C ILE A 84 3.90 0.57 -9.67
N GLU A 85 3.69 -0.73 -9.91
CA GLU A 85 2.58 -1.26 -10.70
C GLU A 85 1.24 -1.03 -9.99
N ASP A 86 1.17 -1.29 -8.69
CA ASP A 86 -0.02 -1.00 -7.88
C ASP A 86 -0.38 0.49 -7.95
N LEU A 87 0.62 1.36 -7.76
CA LEU A 87 0.43 2.80 -7.87
C LEU A 87 -0.06 3.20 -9.26
N ARG A 88 0.52 2.64 -10.31
CA ARG A 88 0.11 2.89 -11.71
C ARG A 88 -1.33 2.45 -11.93
N ALA A 89 -1.70 1.25 -11.48
CA ALA A 89 -3.05 0.71 -11.59
C ALA A 89 -4.07 1.59 -10.88
N TRP A 90 -3.84 1.95 -9.62
CA TRP A 90 -4.72 2.82 -8.84
C TRP A 90 -4.84 4.23 -9.43
N THR A 91 -3.72 4.78 -9.92
CA THR A 91 -3.73 6.09 -10.59
C THR A 91 -4.59 6.07 -11.85
N MET A 92 -4.57 4.97 -12.62
CA MET A 92 -5.36 4.85 -13.84
C MET A 92 -6.86 4.74 -13.59
N GLN A 93 -7.29 4.26 -12.41
CA GLN A 93 -8.69 4.18 -12.02
C GLN A 93 -9.31 5.54 -11.68
N LEU A 94 -8.50 6.56 -11.35
CA LEU A 94 -9.03 7.90 -11.08
C LEU A 94 -9.62 8.54 -12.35
N PRO A 95 -10.78 9.21 -12.25
CA PRO A 95 -11.59 9.58 -13.39
C PRO A 95 -10.98 10.71 -14.23
N THR A 96 -10.26 11.66 -13.59
CA THR A 96 -9.72 12.83 -14.28
C THR A 96 -8.20 12.92 -14.16
N PRO A 97 -7.48 13.43 -15.19
CA PRO A 97 -6.05 13.68 -15.11
C PRO A 97 -5.66 14.64 -13.97
N ALA A 98 -6.56 15.58 -13.62
CA ALA A 98 -6.34 16.49 -12.50
C ALA A 98 -6.28 15.75 -11.16
N ARG A 99 -7.20 14.81 -10.92
CA ARG A 99 -7.20 13.94 -9.72
C ARG A 99 -5.97 13.06 -9.64
N ARG A 100 -5.54 12.48 -10.77
CA ARG A 100 -4.29 11.72 -10.86
C ARG A 100 -3.08 12.55 -10.43
N LYS A 101 -2.94 13.75 -10.99
CA LYS A 101 -1.85 14.68 -10.63
C LYS A 101 -1.91 15.10 -9.17
N ALA A 102 -3.10 15.41 -8.65
CA ALA A 102 -3.28 15.82 -7.26
C ALA A 102 -2.91 14.70 -6.29
N MET A 103 -3.36 13.46 -6.55
CA MET A 103 -2.97 12.30 -5.75
C MET A 103 -1.45 12.13 -5.76
N LEU A 104 -0.82 12.06 -6.94
CA LEU A 104 0.64 11.89 -7.05
C LEU A 104 1.41 13.03 -6.37
N PHE A 105 0.96 14.28 -6.53
CA PHE A 105 1.56 15.43 -5.87
C PHE A 105 1.46 15.32 -4.36
N GLY A 106 0.28 14.96 -3.84
CA GLY A 106 0.08 14.80 -2.41
C GLY A 106 0.88 13.65 -1.82
N LEU A 107 1.01 12.53 -2.54
CA LEU A 107 1.88 11.42 -2.14
C LEU A 107 3.35 11.84 -2.08
N GLU A 108 3.82 12.52 -3.13
CA GLU A 108 5.20 13.00 -3.24
C GLU A 108 5.56 14.04 -2.17
N MET A 109 4.66 15.00 -1.94
CA MET A 109 4.84 16.07 -0.95
C MET A 109 4.46 15.63 0.47
N ASN A 110 4.05 14.37 0.65
CA ASN A 110 3.52 13.82 1.91
C ASN A 110 2.44 14.73 2.55
N MET A 111 1.46 15.12 1.74
CA MET A 111 0.35 15.97 2.15
C MET A 111 -0.95 15.16 2.24
N PRO A 112 -1.77 15.37 3.29
CA PRO A 112 -3.09 14.75 3.38
C PRO A 112 -4.02 15.28 2.28
N ALA A 113 -5.00 14.47 1.86
CA ALA A 113 -5.89 14.80 0.75
C ALA A 113 -6.56 16.18 0.90
N GLY A 114 -7.05 16.52 2.10
CA GLY A 114 -7.66 17.83 2.36
C GLY A 114 -6.70 18.99 2.08
N ALA A 115 -5.45 18.89 2.54
CA ALA A 115 -4.44 19.93 2.29
C ALA A 115 -4.08 20.05 0.80
N VAL A 116 -4.17 18.96 0.03
CA VAL A 116 -3.95 18.99 -1.43
C VAL A 116 -5.11 19.67 -2.14
N VAL A 117 -6.34 19.38 -1.73
CA VAL A 117 -7.56 19.98 -2.29
C VAL A 117 -7.61 21.48 -2.02
N ASP A 118 -7.20 21.89 -0.82
CA ASP A 118 -7.22 23.28 -0.39
C ASP A 118 -5.97 24.07 -0.84
N LEU A 119 -4.95 23.40 -1.38
CA LEU A 119 -3.68 24.02 -1.74
C LEU A 119 -3.87 25.14 -2.77
N THR A 120 -3.47 26.35 -2.41
CA THR A 120 -3.52 27.51 -3.30
C THR A 120 -2.18 27.80 -3.97
N TRP A 121 -2.22 28.52 -5.10
CA TRP A 121 -0.99 28.99 -5.78
C TRP A 121 -0.13 29.92 -4.91
N ALA A 122 -0.71 30.57 -3.89
CA ALA A 122 0.02 31.41 -2.95
C ALA A 122 0.81 30.57 -1.92
N GLU A 123 0.20 29.50 -1.42
CA GLU A 123 0.83 28.56 -0.49
C GLU A 123 1.87 27.69 -1.19
N LEU A 124 1.60 27.27 -2.43
CA LEU A 124 2.53 26.47 -3.23
C LEU A 124 3.92 27.12 -3.35
N LYS A 125 3.98 28.46 -3.44
CA LYS A 125 5.25 29.20 -3.50
C LYS A 125 6.08 29.14 -2.22
N ARG A 126 5.48 28.74 -1.10
CA ARG A 126 6.12 28.62 0.21
C ARG A 126 6.58 27.19 0.50
N LEU A 127 6.26 26.23 -0.38
CA LEU A 127 6.64 24.84 -0.23
C LEU A 127 7.95 24.58 -0.98
N ASP A 128 8.83 23.80 -0.36
CA ASP A 128 10.03 23.26 -1.01
C ASP A 128 9.64 22.02 -1.82
N LEU A 129 9.37 22.22 -3.11
CA LEU A 129 8.88 21.17 -4.00
C LEU A 129 10.00 20.21 -4.42
N THR A 130 9.70 18.91 -4.46
CA THR A 130 10.61 17.93 -5.05
C THR A 130 10.69 18.09 -6.58
N PRO A 131 11.74 17.58 -7.24
CA PRO A 131 11.83 17.62 -8.70
C PRO A 131 10.61 16.98 -9.38
N PHE A 132 10.09 15.87 -8.83
CA PHE A 132 8.90 15.20 -9.37
C PHE A 132 7.62 16.03 -9.15
N ALA A 133 7.45 16.65 -7.98
CA ALA A 133 6.34 17.56 -7.73
C ALA A 133 6.35 18.75 -8.71
N HIS A 134 7.53 19.27 -9.04
CA HIS A 134 7.69 20.28 -10.09
C HIS A 134 7.23 19.78 -11.46
N THR A 135 7.60 18.57 -11.88
CA THR A 135 7.20 18.06 -13.21
C THR A 135 5.70 17.85 -13.34
N LEU A 136 5.00 17.45 -12.26
CA LEU A 136 3.55 17.34 -12.24
C LEU A 136 2.85 18.69 -12.53
N LEU A 137 3.46 19.78 -12.08
CA LEU A 137 2.93 21.15 -12.17
C LEU A 137 3.33 21.90 -13.45
N LEU A 138 4.41 21.51 -14.14
CA LEU A 138 4.89 22.21 -15.36
C LEU A 138 3.81 22.41 -16.42
N CYS A 139 2.91 21.44 -16.57
CA CYS A 139 1.82 21.48 -17.53
C CYS A 139 0.45 21.67 -16.87
N HIS A 140 0.39 22.17 -15.63
CA HIS A 140 -0.88 22.41 -14.94
C HIS A 140 -1.28 23.88 -15.06
N SER A 141 -2.41 24.13 -15.72
CA SER A 141 -2.88 25.49 -15.95
C SER A 141 -3.48 26.08 -14.68
N ARG A 142 -3.21 27.37 -14.46
CA ARG A 142 -3.85 28.14 -13.40
C ARG A 142 -5.21 28.63 -13.89
N HIS A 143 -6.28 28.30 -13.17
CA HIS A 143 -7.59 28.86 -13.43
C HIS A 143 -7.64 30.33 -13.00
N SER A 144 -8.29 31.20 -13.79
CA SER A 144 -8.32 32.64 -13.51
C SER A 144 -9.20 33.02 -12.32
N ARG A 145 -10.25 32.23 -12.04
CA ARG A 145 -11.24 32.52 -11.00
C ARG A 145 -11.07 31.70 -9.71
N LEU A 146 -10.16 30.72 -9.70
CA LEU A 146 -9.95 29.86 -8.53
C LEU A 146 -8.52 30.04 -8.00
N PRO A 147 -8.34 30.15 -6.67
CA PRO A 147 -7.01 30.25 -6.07
C PRO A 147 -6.28 28.91 -5.98
N TYR A 148 -7.02 27.80 -6.13
CA TYR A 148 -6.52 26.43 -5.94
C TYR A 148 -5.56 25.99 -7.05
N VAL A 149 -4.55 25.22 -6.67
CA VAL A 149 -3.58 24.60 -7.58
C VAL A 149 -4.29 23.55 -8.41
N PHE A 150 -4.95 22.59 -7.74
CA PHE A 150 -5.67 21.51 -8.37
C PHE A 150 -7.16 21.84 -8.46
N TRP A 151 -7.68 21.78 -9.68
CA TRP A 151 -9.07 22.07 -9.99
C TRP A 151 -9.53 21.20 -11.14
N GLU A 152 -10.84 21.04 -11.28
CA GLU A 152 -11.45 20.35 -12.41
C GLU A 152 -12.70 21.06 -12.90
N THR A 153 -13.05 20.78 -14.16
CA THR A 153 -14.34 21.12 -14.73
C THR A 153 -15.29 19.95 -14.57
N SER A 154 -16.53 20.23 -14.19
CA SER A 154 -17.62 19.25 -14.24
C SER A 154 -17.69 18.60 -15.64
N PRO A 155 -18.18 17.35 -15.77
CA PRO A 155 -18.32 16.69 -17.06
C PRO A 155 -19.14 17.50 -18.08
N ALA A 156 -20.12 18.27 -17.60
CA ALA A 156 -20.94 19.16 -18.44
C ALA A 156 -20.24 20.50 -18.81
N GLY A 157 -19.00 20.72 -18.40
CA GLY A 157 -18.18 21.91 -18.71
C GLY A 157 -18.56 23.21 -18.00
N ASN A 158 -19.67 23.23 -17.26
CA ASN A 158 -20.28 24.47 -16.77
C ASN A 158 -19.79 24.92 -15.39
N VAL A 159 -19.27 23.99 -14.58
CA VAL A 159 -18.82 24.28 -13.22
C VAL A 159 -17.33 23.98 -13.11
N VAL A 160 -16.59 24.90 -12.51
CA VAL A 160 -15.18 24.72 -12.15
C VAL A 160 -15.09 24.68 -10.63
N SER A 161 -14.47 23.65 -10.08
CA SER A 161 -14.36 23.45 -8.64
C SER A 161 -12.98 22.93 -8.25
N PRO A 162 -12.61 23.05 -6.96
CA PRO A 162 -11.57 22.21 -6.39
C PRO A 162 -11.89 20.73 -6.59
N LEU A 163 -10.89 19.87 -6.37
CA LEU A 163 -11.04 18.42 -6.43
C LEU A 163 -11.76 17.87 -5.17
N ILE A 164 -13.00 18.31 -4.97
CA ILE A 164 -13.85 17.86 -3.86
C ILE A 164 -13.97 16.33 -3.91
N ALA A 165 -13.97 15.68 -2.75
CA ALA A 165 -14.01 14.23 -2.61
C ALA A 165 -12.81 13.47 -3.20
N LEU A 166 -11.63 14.11 -3.33
CA LEU A 166 -10.40 13.41 -3.74
C LEU A 166 -10.11 12.17 -2.86
N ALA A 167 -10.36 12.26 -1.55
CA ALA A 167 -10.15 11.15 -0.63
C ALA A 167 -11.08 9.96 -0.91
N ASP A 168 -12.36 10.23 -1.23
CA ASP A 168 -13.35 9.20 -1.52
C ASP A 168 -13.07 8.53 -2.87
N ASP A 169 -12.66 9.30 -3.86
CA ASP A 169 -12.23 8.78 -5.16
C ASP A 169 -10.99 7.89 -5.04
N VAL A 170 -10.01 8.30 -4.22
CA VAL A 170 -8.83 7.48 -3.94
C VAL A 170 -9.22 6.22 -3.17
N TRP A 171 -10.14 6.32 -2.21
CA TRP A 171 -10.66 5.15 -1.50
C TRP A 171 -11.30 4.16 -2.48
N SER A 172 -12.12 4.65 -3.42
CA SER A 172 -12.73 3.80 -4.45
C SER A 172 -11.71 3.23 -5.44
N ALA A 173 -10.70 4.00 -5.83
CA ALA A 173 -9.67 3.59 -6.80
C ALA A 173 -8.62 2.62 -6.22
N THR A 174 -8.57 2.49 -4.89
CA THR A 174 -7.60 1.66 -4.16
C THR A 174 -8.27 0.50 -3.42
N ASP A 175 -9.48 0.10 -3.86
CA ASP A 175 -10.26 -0.99 -3.24
C ASP A 175 -10.40 -0.85 -1.71
N GLY A 176 -10.55 0.40 -1.24
CA GLY A 176 -10.82 0.71 0.16
C GLY A 176 -9.59 0.95 1.04
N ILE A 177 -8.36 0.96 0.49
CA ILE A 177 -7.14 1.31 1.25
C ILE A 177 -7.22 2.72 1.82
N GLY A 178 -7.73 3.66 1.02
CA GLY A 178 -7.89 5.05 1.40
C GLY A 178 -6.58 5.86 1.40
N TYR A 179 -6.73 7.18 1.38
CA TYR A 179 -5.62 8.10 1.11
C TYR A 179 -4.50 8.08 2.16
N ASP A 180 -4.85 8.06 3.45
CA ASP A 180 -3.87 8.10 4.54
C ASP A 180 -3.02 6.84 4.62
N ARG A 181 -3.59 5.68 4.27
CA ARG A 181 -2.83 4.45 4.17
C ARG A 181 -1.96 4.46 2.93
N LEU A 182 -2.48 4.95 1.80
CA LEU A 182 -1.72 5.10 0.56
C LEU A 182 -0.47 5.98 0.75
N LEU A 183 -0.57 7.09 1.49
CA LEU A 183 0.59 7.93 1.86
C LEU A 183 1.70 7.13 2.56
N LYS A 184 1.32 6.26 3.51
CA LYS A 184 2.26 5.40 4.25
C LYS A 184 2.88 4.34 3.34
N LEU A 185 2.10 3.79 2.42
CA LEU A 185 2.56 2.78 1.45
C LEU A 185 3.51 3.40 0.42
N TYR A 186 3.21 4.60 -0.09
CA TYR A 186 4.06 5.34 -1.03
C TYR A 186 5.45 5.61 -0.46
N ARG A 187 5.53 6.01 0.82
CA ARG A 187 6.82 6.22 1.52
C ARG A 187 7.67 4.96 1.65
N ASN A 188 7.03 3.78 1.66
CA ASN A 188 7.69 2.49 1.74
C ASN A 188 7.65 1.75 0.40
N MET A 189 7.31 2.45 -0.69
CA MET A 189 7.19 1.87 -2.02
C MET A 189 8.56 1.36 -2.45
N VAL A 190 8.57 0.15 -2.99
CA VAL A 190 9.77 -0.38 -3.62
C VAL A 190 9.69 -0.05 -5.11
N PRO A 191 10.64 0.71 -5.67
CA PRO A 191 10.64 1.09 -7.08
C PRO A 191 11.12 -0.09 -7.95
N ILE A 192 10.43 -1.22 -7.89
CA ILE A 192 10.61 -2.37 -8.77
C ILE A 192 9.46 -2.33 -9.77
N ASP A 193 9.80 -2.18 -11.05
CA ASP A 193 8.88 -2.36 -12.16
C ASP A 193 9.21 -3.73 -12.78
N SER A 194 8.38 -4.73 -12.49
CA SER A 194 8.73 -6.11 -12.82
C SER A 194 8.72 -6.37 -14.33
N GLU A 195 7.97 -5.59 -15.10
CA GLU A 195 7.95 -5.67 -16.56
C GLU A 195 9.22 -5.08 -17.18
N LEU A 196 9.66 -3.90 -16.71
CA LEU A 196 10.91 -3.29 -17.14
C LEU A 196 12.10 -4.17 -16.75
N ASP A 197 12.14 -4.65 -15.50
CA ASP A 197 13.21 -5.52 -15.01
C ASP A 197 13.25 -6.86 -15.78
N LEU A 198 12.08 -7.41 -16.14
CA LEU A 198 11.99 -8.63 -16.96
C LEU A 198 12.42 -8.37 -18.42
N ALA A 199 12.09 -7.21 -18.98
CA ALA A 199 12.51 -6.82 -20.33
C ALA A 199 14.03 -6.66 -20.41
N ASP A 200 14.62 -5.96 -19.45
CA ASP A 200 16.07 -5.77 -19.33
C ASP A 200 16.78 -7.11 -19.12
N PHE A 201 16.25 -7.98 -18.25
CA PHE A 201 16.79 -9.32 -18.03
C PHE A 201 16.76 -10.17 -19.31
N LYS A 202 15.65 -10.16 -20.05
CA LYS A 202 15.54 -10.88 -21.33
C LYS A 202 16.53 -10.35 -22.37
N GLN A 203 16.72 -9.05 -22.43
CA GLN A 203 17.67 -8.41 -23.34
C GLN A 203 19.11 -8.83 -23.00
N GLN A 204 19.52 -8.72 -21.74
CA GLN A 204 20.85 -9.13 -21.28
C GLN A 204 21.12 -10.61 -21.49
N MET A 205 20.13 -11.47 -21.22
CA MET A 205 20.24 -12.91 -21.49
C MET A 205 20.36 -13.22 -22.99
N GLY A 206 19.63 -12.49 -23.84
CA GLY A 206 19.76 -12.59 -25.30
C GLY A 206 21.16 -12.22 -25.79
N GLU A 207 21.74 -11.16 -25.25
CA GLU A 207 23.10 -10.70 -25.57
C GLU A 207 24.17 -11.71 -25.11
N VAL A 208 24.04 -12.30 -23.90
CA VAL A 208 24.96 -13.32 -23.37
C VAL A 208 24.89 -14.61 -24.19
N LEU A 209 23.70 -15.02 -24.63
CA LEU A 209 23.54 -16.20 -25.48
C LEU A 209 24.12 -15.98 -26.87
N ALA A 210 23.97 -14.78 -27.45
CA ALA A 210 24.59 -14.42 -28.72
C ALA A 210 26.13 -14.36 -28.63
N ALA A 211 26.67 -13.84 -27.53
CA ALA A 211 28.11 -13.77 -27.29
C ALA A 211 28.79 -15.14 -27.08
N ARG A 212 28.02 -16.18 -26.71
CA ARG A 212 28.52 -17.57 -26.56
C ARG A 212 28.48 -18.39 -27.86
N GLN A 213 27.87 -17.86 -28.92
CA GLN A 213 27.78 -18.52 -30.23
C GLN A 213 28.83 -18.02 -31.24
N ASN A 214 29.61 -16.99 -30.87
CA ASN A 214 30.81 -16.53 -31.56
C ASN A 214 32.06 -16.99 -30.82
#